data_AF-A0A6B2LW30-F1
#
_entry.id   AF-A0A6B2LW30-F1
#
_cell.length_a   1.000
_cell.length_b   1.000
_cell.length_c   1.000
_cell.angle_alpha   90.00
_cell.angle_beta   90.00
_cell.angle_gamma   90.00
#
_symmetry.space_group_name_H-M   'P 1'
#
loop_
_entity.id
_entity.type
_entity.pdbx_description
1 polymer ?
#
loop_
_entity_poly.entity_id
_entity_poly.type
_entity_poly.pdbx_seq_one_letter_code
_entity_poly.pdbx_strand_id
1 'polypeptide(L)' 'MMEYKIVLVGSSWTGKTAFVLRFIQNEFHDSYDPYIEDYYRKQVTIDEEPCLMNILDSCSMEEYKAMRDQYMR' A
#
# COMPACT_ATOMS: atom_id res chain seq x y z
N MET A 1 -20.72 -0.18 4.36
CA MET A 1 -19.34 0.32 4.25
C MET A 1 -18.66 -0.50 3.17
N MET A 2 -18.33 0.12 2.05
CA MET A 2 -17.68 -0.56 0.93
C MET A 2 -16.21 -0.83 1.26
N GLU A 3 -15.71 -1.99 0.88
CA GLU A 3 -14.31 -2.39 1.09
C GLU A 3 -13.54 -2.34 -0.22
N TYR A 4 -12.43 -1.61 -0.24
CA TYR A 4 -11.55 -1.47 -1.39
C TYR A 4 -10.21 -2.13 -1.09
N LYS A 5 -9.78 -3.01 -1.99
CA LYS A 5 -8.44 -3.61 -1.97
C LYS A 5 -7.54 -2.82 -2.91
N ILE A 6 -6.46 -2.28 -2.36
CA ILE A 6 -5.52 -1.41 -3.07
C ILE A 6 -4.14 -2.06 -2.96
N VAL A 7 -3.40 -2.14 -4.05
CA VAL A 7 -2.03 -2.68 -4.06
C VAL A 7 -1.11 -1.61 -4.66
N LEU A 8 -0.08 -1.25 -3.92
CA LEU A 8 0.92 -0.28 -4.37
C LEU A 8 2.01 -1.01 -5.15
N VAL A 9 2.05 -0.78 -6.47
CA VAL A 9 3.02 -1.41 -7.36
C VAL A 9 3.98 -0.38 -7.91
N GLY A 10 5.27 -0.72 -7.95
CA GLY A 10 6.31 0.15 -8.50
C GLY A 10 7.71 -0.31 -8.10
N SER A 11 8.72 0.17 -8.81
CA SER A 11 10.12 -0.16 -8.55
C SER A 11 10.56 0.22 -7.13
N SER A 12 11.71 -0.30 -6.69
CA SER A 12 12.33 0.13 -5.43
C SER A 12 12.56 1.64 -5.42
N TRP A 13 12.52 2.25 -4.23
CA TRP A 13 12.83 3.67 -4.02
C TRP A 13 11.92 4.69 -4.72
N THR A 14 10.77 4.27 -5.27
CA THR A 14 9.78 5.21 -5.85
C THR A 14 8.87 5.86 -4.81
N GLY A 15 9.00 5.51 -3.53
CA GLY A 15 8.25 6.15 -2.43
C GLY A 15 6.88 5.54 -2.09
N LYS A 16 6.60 4.29 -2.47
CA LYS A 16 5.33 3.59 -2.16
C LYS A 16 5.01 3.59 -0.66
N THR A 17 5.97 3.16 0.15
CA THR A 17 5.85 3.11 1.61
C THR A 17 5.73 4.50 2.22
N ALA A 18 6.54 5.46 1.76
CA ALA A 18 6.44 6.83 2.21
C ALA A 18 5.05 7.43 1.93
N PHE A 19 4.46 7.12 0.77
CA PHE A 19 3.12 7.53 0.40
C PHE A 19 2.06 6.92 1.33
N VAL A 20 2.10 5.61 1.59
CA VAL A 20 1.07 4.95 2.41
C VAL A 20 1.16 5.37 3.88
N LEU A 21 2.36 5.48 4.45
CA LEU A 21 2.55 5.93 5.82
C LEU A 21 2.08 7.36 6.00
N ARG A 22 2.40 8.24 5.04
CA ARG A 22 1.88 9.62 5.04
C ARG A 22 0.37 9.64 4.94
N PHE A 23 -0.22 8.86 4.05
CA PHE A 23 -1.66 8.81 3.89
C PHE A 23 -2.36 8.31 5.16
N ILE A 24 -1.82 7.30 5.83
CA ILE A 24 -2.51 6.61 6.93
C ILE A 24 -2.24 7.27 8.28
N GLN A 25 -0.96 7.48 8.59
CA GLN A 25 -0.48 7.91 9.90
C GLN A 25 -0.14 9.41 9.94
N ASN A 26 -0.12 10.09 8.78
CA ASN A 26 0.37 11.47 8.66
C ASN A 26 1.84 11.64 9.09
N GLU A 27 2.63 10.57 8.93
CA GLU A 27 4.05 10.54 9.26
C GLU A 27 4.92 10.47 7.99
N PHE A 28 6.20 10.75 8.13
CA PHE A 28 7.21 10.47 7.11
C PHE A 28 8.45 9.95 7.79
N HIS A 29 8.91 8.79 7.32
CA HIS A 29 10.06 8.09 7.88
C HIS A 29 11.19 8.18 6.87
N ASP A 30 12.37 8.59 7.32
CA ASP A 30 13.55 8.77 6.45
C ASP A 30 14.20 7.43 6.07
N SER A 31 13.86 6.35 6.77
CA SER A 31 14.37 4.99 6.54
C SER A 31 13.27 4.07 6.04
N TYR A 32 13.63 3.20 5.08
CA TYR A 32 12.75 2.19 4.51
C TYR A 32 13.47 0.83 4.42
N ASP A 33 12.76 -0.26 4.72
CA ASP A 33 13.22 -1.62 4.48
C ASP A 33 12.58 -2.18 3.19
N PRO A 34 13.34 -2.39 2.11
CA PRO A 34 12.83 -2.82 0.80
C PRO A 34 12.33 -4.26 0.74
N TYR A 35 12.57 -5.06 1.79
CA TYR A 35 12.23 -6.47 1.85
C TYR A 35 10.92 -6.76 2.58
N ILE A 36 10.35 -5.75 3.24
CA ILE A 36 9.11 -5.89 4.00
C ILE A 36 7.92 -5.59 3.08
N GLU A 37 6.92 -6.48 3.14
CA GLU A 37 5.58 -6.25 2.62
C GLU A 37 4.65 -5.98 3.80
N ASP A 38 3.84 -4.91 3.72
CA ASP A 38 2.95 -4.49 4.80
C ASP A 38 1.50 -4.34 4.35
N TYR A 39 0.58 -4.70 5.25
CA TYR A 39 -0.85 -4.51 5.07
C TYR A 39 -1.34 -3.39 5.98
N TYR A 40 -1.93 -2.37 5.39
CA TYR A 40 -2.51 -1.25 6.10
C TYR A 40 -4.01 -1.20 5.91
N ARG A 41 -4.73 -0.69 6.92
CA ARG A 41 -6.18 -0.50 6.88
C ARG A 41 -6.53 0.90 7.33
N LYS A 42 -7.38 1.59 6.57
CA LYS A 42 -7.89 2.91 6.93
C LYS A 42 -9.35 3.07 6.55
N GLN A 43 -10.14 3.56 7.48
CA GLN A 43 -11.49 4.03 7.19
C GLN A 43 -11.42 5.48 6.72
N VAL A 44 -12.03 5.78 5.59
CA VAL A 44 -12.11 7.12 5.00
C VAL A 44 -13.52 7.41 4.53
N THR A 45 -13.89 8.68 4.47
CA THR A 45 -15.13 9.12 3.83
C THR A 45 -14.78 9.66 2.45
N ILE A 46 -15.37 9.09 1.41
CA ILE A 46 -15.24 9.53 0.01
C ILE A 46 -16.64 9.75 -0.52
N ASP A 47 -16.87 10.94 -1.09
CA ASP A 47 -18.18 11.32 -1.62
C ASP A 47 -19.32 11.10 -0.61
N GLU A 48 -19.08 11.51 0.65
CA GLU A 48 -19.99 11.35 1.81
C GLU A 48 -20.25 9.90 2.26
N GLU A 49 -19.66 8.91 1.60
CA GLU A 49 -19.83 7.50 1.93
C GLU A 49 -18.63 6.94 2.73
N PRO A 50 -18.87 6.16 3.80
CA PRO A 50 -17.79 5.50 4.55
C PRO A 50 -17.24 4.31 3.77
N CYS A 51 -15.94 4.33 3.54
CA CYS A 51 -15.17 3.32 2.83
C CYS A 51 -14.08 2.73 3.73
N LEU A 52 -13.83 1.43 3.59
CA LEU A 52 -12.70 0.75 4.19
C LEU A 52 -11.65 0.47 3.12
N MET A 53 -10.47 1.07 3.25
CA MET A 53 -9.33 0.79 2.38
C MET A 53 -8.43 -0.25 3.04
N ASN A 54 -8.20 -1.37 2.36
CA ASN A 54 -7.09 -2.28 2.66
C ASN A 54 -6.00 -2.05 1.62
N ILE A 55 -4.85 -1.56 2.07
CA ILE A 55 -3.75 -1.19 1.22
C ILE A 55 -2.60 -2.15 1.47
N LEU A 56 -2.17 -2.83 0.42
CA LEU A 56 -0.97 -3.63 0.39
C LEU A 56 0.19 -2.78 -0.15
N ASP A 57 1.20 -2.55 0.68
CA ASP A 57 2.48 -2.01 0.25
C ASP A 57 3.41 -3.17 -0.13
N SER A 58 3.59 -3.39 -1.43
CA SER A 58 4.34 -4.55 -1.91
C SER A 58 5.85 -4.35 -1.77
N CYS A 59 6.54 -5.41 -1.35
CA CYS A 59 7.99 -5.50 -1.45
C CYS A 59 8.46 -5.27 -2.90
N SER A 60 9.63 -4.66 -3.04
CA SER A 60 10.15 -4.22 -4.34
C SER A 60 11.16 -5.19 -4.98
N MET A 61 11.33 -6.37 -4.40
CA MET A 61 12.20 -7.43 -4.93
C MET A 61 11.69 -7.97 -6.27
N GLU A 62 12.61 -8.16 -7.21
CA GLU A 62 12.30 -8.70 -8.54
C GLU A 62 11.80 -10.15 -8.51
N GLU A 63 12.18 -10.93 -7.51
CA GLU A 63 11.74 -12.32 -7.31
C GLU A 63 10.25 -12.42 -6.95
N TYR A 64 9.67 -11.36 -6.38
CA TYR A 64 8.23 -11.28 -6.08
C TYR A 64 7.39 -10.80 -7.28
N LYS A 65 8.01 -10.56 -8.46
CA LYS A 65 7.26 -10.26 -9.70
C LYS A 65 6.26 -11.37 -10.06
N ALA A 66 6.54 -12.62 -9.71
CA ALA A 66 5.61 -13.74 -9.90
C ALA A 66 4.34 -13.64 -9.03
N MET A 67 4.39 -12.93 -7.90
CA MET A 67 3.21 -12.69 -7.05
C MET A 67 2.33 -11.54 -7.55
N ARG A 68 2.78 -10.73 -8.53
CA ARG A 68 1.92 -9.69 -9.14
C ARG A 68 0.64 -10.28 -9.71
N ASP A 69 0.70 -11.46 -10.30
CA ASP A 69 -0.47 -12.13 -10.88
C ASP A 69 -1.51 -12.53 -9.83
N GLN A 70 -1.10 -12.70 -8.57
CA GLN A 70 -2.01 -12.96 -7.45
C GLN A 70 -2.72 -11.69 -6.98
N TYR A 71 -2.06 -10.53 -7.10
CA TYR A 71 -2.60 -9.23 -6.69
C TYR A 71 -3.44 -8.54 -7.77
N MET A 72 -3.18 -8.83 -9.05
CA MET A 72 -3.83 -8.18 -10.20
C MET A 72 -5.10 -8.90 -10.71
N ARG A 73 -5.68 -9.82 -9.93
CA ARG A 73 -6.92 -10.53 -10.30
C ARG A 73 -8.19 -9.78 -9.94
#